data_AF-A0A3C0GFZ7-F1
#
_entry.id   AF-A0A3C0GFZ7-F1
#
_cell.length_a   1.000
_cell.length_b   1.000
_cell.length_c   1.000
_cell.angle_alpha   90.00
_cell.angle_beta   90.00
_cell.angle_gamma   90.00
#
_symmetry.space_group_name_H-M   'P 1'
#
loop_
_entity.id
_entity.type
_entity.pdbx_description
1 polymer ?
#
loop_
_entity_poly.entity_id
_entity_poly.type
_entity_poly.pdbx_seq_one_letter_code
_entity_poly.pdbx_strand_id
1 'polypeptide(L)'
;RDFQNYTSLFDLMESLVDPPDLLIYLRSSIPNLVKQIHKRGREYENTISIDYLSRLNERYEAWIHGYNKGNLLIIDVDDLDFVDNPEDLGSILNKIDAQINGLF
;
A
#
# COMPACT_ATOMS: atom_id res chain seq x y z
N ARG A 1 2.01 28.53 0.65
CA ARG A 1 3.15 28.80 1.56
C ARG A 1 3.38 27.61 2.49
N ASP A 2 2.33 27.07 3.12
CA ASP A 2 2.46 25.90 4.01
C ASP A 2 2.82 24.59 3.29
N PHE A 3 2.31 24.36 2.08
CA PHE A 3 2.64 23.16 1.30
C PHE A 3 4.14 23.06 0.98
N GLN A 4 4.78 24.16 0.58
CA GLN A 4 6.22 24.17 0.29
C GLN A 4 7.04 23.89 1.54
N ASN A 5 6.65 24.44 2.69
CA ASN A 5 7.32 24.14 3.95
C ASN A 5 7.15 22.66 4.35
N TYR A 6 5.95 22.10 4.17
CA TYR A 6 5.70 20.68 4.40
C TYR A 6 6.56 19.79 3.49
N THR A 7 6.60 20.08 2.19
CA THR A 7 7.41 19.33 1.22
C THR A 7 8.89 19.42 1.55
N SER A 8 9.43 20.61 1.84
CA SER A 8 10.84 20.76 2.21
C SER A 8 11.20 20.01 3.50
N LEU A 9 10.30 19.99 4.49
CA LEU A 9 10.49 19.20 5.72
C LEU A 9 10.42 17.70 5.44
N PHE A 10 9.50 17.28 4.59
CA PHE A 10 9.35 15.90 4.17
C PHE A 10 10.60 15.42 3.43
N ASP A 11 11.09 16.18 2.44
CA ASP A 11 12.30 15.85 1.68
C ASP A 11 13.54 15.79 2.57
N LEU A 12 13.64 16.69 3.56
CA LEU A 12 14.73 16.68 4.54
C LEU A 12 14.66 15.42 5.41
N MET A 13 13.48 15.08 5.94
CA MET A 13 13.31 13.86 6.73
C MET A 13 13.54 12.60 5.90
N GLU A 14 13.07 12.57 4.65
CA GLU A 14 13.30 11.46 3.72
C GLU A 14 14.80 11.30 3.43
N SER A 15 15.55 12.40 3.27
CA SER A 15 17.00 12.35 3.04
C SER A 15 17.82 11.85 4.23
N LEU A 16 17.24 11.86 5.42
CA LEU A 16 17.86 11.41 6.67
C LEU A 16 17.49 9.97 7.02
N VAL A 17 16.60 9.34 6.24
CA VAL A 17 16.08 7.99 6.49
C VAL A 17 16.55 7.09 5.35
N ASP A 18 17.18 5.97 5.71
CA ASP A 18 17.54 4.96 4.73
C ASP A 18 16.28 4.35 4.11
N PRO A 19 16.29 4.09 2.78
CA PRO A 19 15.18 3.41 2.13
C PRO A 19 14.98 2.01 2.73
N PRO A 20 13.74 1.51 2.81
CA PRO A 20 13.49 0.18 3.34
C PRO A 20 14.10 -0.90 2.43
N ASP A 21 14.57 -2.01 3.01
CA ASP A 21 15.08 -3.17 2.25
C ASP A 21 14.01 -3.79 1.33
N LEU A 22 12.73 -3.71 1.74
CA LEU A 22 11.59 -4.17 0.99
C LEU A 22 10.36 -3.28 1.23
N LEU A 23 9.78 -2.76 0.16
CA LEU A 23 8.49 -2.08 0.17
C LEU A 23 7.39 -3.06 -0.28
N ILE A 24 6.37 -3.26 0.56
CA ILE A 24 5.23 -4.12 0.22
C ILE A 24 4.04 -3.23 -0.15
N TYR A 25 3.53 -3.38 -1.36
CA TYR A 25 2.36 -2.67 -1.85
C TYR A 25 1.18 -3.64 -1.98
N LEU A 26 0.19 -3.48 -1.09
CA LEU A 26 -1.05 -4.25 -1.12
C LEU A 26 -2.02 -3.57 -2.09
N ARG A 27 -2.09 -4.13 -3.31
CA ARG A 27 -2.91 -3.62 -4.39
C ARG A 27 -4.32 -4.17 -4.29
N SER A 28 -5.31 -3.29 -4.37
CA SER A 28 -6.71 -3.68 -4.31
C SER A 28 -7.57 -2.81 -5.23
N SER A 29 -8.60 -3.40 -5.82
CA SER A 29 -9.56 -2.65 -6.61
C SER A 29 -10.47 -1.79 -5.74
N ILE A 30 -10.96 -0.69 -6.33
CA ILE A 30 -11.91 0.22 -5.68
C ILE A 30 -13.13 -0.51 -5.09
N PRO A 31 -13.78 -1.46 -5.79
CA PRO A 31 -14.90 -2.20 -5.21
C PRO A 31 -14.53 -2.97 -3.94
N ASN A 32 -13.33 -3.58 -3.91
CA ASN A 32 -12.88 -4.32 -2.75
C ASN A 32 -12.51 -3.38 -1.58
N LEU A 33 -11.85 -2.26 -1.85
CA LEU A 33 -11.57 -1.22 -0.86
C LEU A 33 -12.85 -0.68 -0.21
N VAL A 34 -13.86 -0.37 -1.02
CA VAL A 34 -15.17 0.11 -0.55
C VAL A 34 -15.84 -0.97 0.31
N LYS A 35 -15.84 -2.23 -0.14
CA LYS A 35 -16.37 -3.37 0.65
C LYS A 35 -15.66 -3.49 2.00
N GLN A 36 -14.34 -3.36 2.06
CA GLN A 36 -13.57 -3.43 3.30
C GLN A 36 -13.80 -2.23 4.23
N ILE A 37 -13.93 -1.02 3.69
CA ILE A 37 -14.29 0.18 4.45
C ILE A 37 -15.66 -0.01 5.10
N HIS A 38 -16.66 -0.49 4.33
CA HIS A 38 -17.98 -0.78 4.89
C HIS A 38 -17.95 -1.92 5.92
N LYS A 39 -17.19 -3.00 5.70
CA LYS A 39 -17.01 -4.12 6.68
C LYS A 39 -16.45 -3.60 8.01
N ARG A 40 -15.61 -2.57 8.01
CA ARG A 40 -15.01 -1.97 9.22
C ARG A 40 -15.96 -1.09 10.03
N GLY A 41 -17.05 -0.59 9.44
CA GLY A 41 -18.12 0.11 10.16
C GLY A 41 -17.72 1.42 10.85
N ARG A 42 -16.66 2.09 10.38
CA ARG A 42 -16.20 3.37 10.95
C ARG A 42 -17.10 4.51 10.47
N GLU A 43 -17.82 5.15 11.39
CA GLU A 43 -18.82 6.18 11.05
C GLU A 43 -18.26 7.35 10.21
N TYR A 44 -16.98 7.70 10.39
CA TYR A 44 -16.31 8.76 9.64
C TYR A 44 -15.90 8.36 8.21
N GLU A 45 -15.80 7.06 7.88
CA GLU A 45 -15.43 6.60 6.54
C GLU A 45 -16.62 6.56 5.57
N ASN A 46 -17.86 6.64 6.08
CA ASN A 46 -19.10 6.63 5.27
C ASN A 46 -19.26 7.85 4.35
N THR A 47 -18.48 8.92 4.56
CA THR A 47 -18.54 10.13 3.72
C THR A 47 -17.48 10.12 2.60
N ILE A 48 -16.61 9.10 2.56
CA ILE A 48 -15.57 9.02 1.55
C ILE A 48 -16.22 8.75 0.18
N SER A 49 -16.03 9.65 -0.78
CA SER A 49 -16.56 9.47 -2.13
C SER A 49 -15.74 8.44 -2.91
N ILE A 50 -16.43 7.68 -3.78
CA ILE A 50 -15.78 6.73 -4.70
C ILE A 50 -14.78 7.46 -5.60
N ASP A 51 -15.12 8.68 -6.05
CA ASP A 51 -14.21 9.53 -6.84
C ASP A 51 -12.91 9.84 -6.10
N TYR A 52 -13.00 10.19 -4.81
CA TYR A 52 -11.83 10.46 -3.98
C TYR A 52 -10.95 9.20 -3.85
N LEU A 53 -11.55 8.04 -3.60
CA LEU A 53 -10.82 6.77 -3.54
C LEU A 53 -10.17 6.42 -4.88
N SER A 54 -10.86 6.63 -6.00
CA SER A 54 -10.30 6.40 -7.34
C SER A 54 -9.06 7.26 -7.58
N ARG A 55 -9.17 8.56 -7.32
CA ARG A 55 -8.06 9.51 -7.49
C ARG A 55 -6.89 9.21 -6.56
N LEU A 56 -7.18 8.73 -5.35
CA LEU A 56 -6.17 8.32 -4.40
C LEU A 56 -5.44 7.07 -4.90
N ASN A 57 -6.19 6.06 -5.33
CA ASN A 57 -5.65 4.82 -5.87
C ASN A 57 -4.76 5.07 -7.10
N GLU A 58 -5.21 5.90 -8.04
CA GLU A 58 -4.41 6.31 -9.20
C GLU A 58 -3.07 6.95 -8.81
N ARG A 59 -3.06 7.78 -7.76
CA ARG A 59 -1.82 8.40 -7.25
C ARG A 59 -0.87 7.37 -6.64
N TYR A 60 -1.40 6.41 -5.89
CA TYR A 60 -0.59 5.34 -5.32
C TYR A 60 -0.02 4.42 -6.40
N GLU A 61 -0.84 4.00 -7.37
CA GLU A 61 -0.37 3.21 -8.53
C GLU A 61 0.74 3.94 -9.28
N ALA A 62 0.59 5.24 -9.55
CA ALA A 62 1.61 6.04 -10.21
C ALA A 62 2.90 6.17 -9.38
N TRP A 63 2.78 6.35 -8.07
CA TRP A 63 3.93 6.47 -7.17
C TRP A 63 4.71 5.15 -7.08
N ILE A 64 4.00 4.03 -6.91
CA ILE A 64 4.61 2.70 -6.86
C ILE A 64 5.26 2.33 -8.19
N HIS A 65 4.66 2.68 -9.32
CA HIS A 65 5.26 2.45 -10.63
C HIS A 65 6.56 3.24 -10.84
N GLY A 66 6.69 4.41 -10.20
CA GLY A 66 7.91 5.22 -10.22
C GLY A 66 8.93 4.88 -9.13
N TYR A 67 8.64 3.94 -8.23
CA TYR A 67 9.50 3.60 -7.11
C TYR A 67 10.73 2.79 -7.56
N ASN A 68 11.92 3.32 -7.31
CA ASN A 68 13.20 2.72 -7.71
C ASN A 68 14.25 2.68 -6.59
N LYS A 69 13.85 2.99 -5.35
CA LYS A 69 14.78 3.16 -4.21
C LYS A 69 15.10 1.86 -3.46
N GLY A 70 14.46 0.74 -3.81
CA GLY A 70 14.62 -0.55 -3.12
C GLY A 70 13.81 -1.66 -3.77
N ASN A 71 13.75 -2.83 -3.14
CA ASN A 71 12.93 -3.94 -3.61
C ASN A 71 11.45 -3.62 -3.40
N LEU A 72 10.63 -3.90 -4.41
CA LEU A 72 9.19 -3.68 -4.39
C LEU A 72 8.47 -5.00 -4.59
N LEU A 73 7.62 -5.36 -3.62
CA LEU A 73 6.73 -6.51 -3.71
C LEU A 73 5.28 -6.02 -3.81
N ILE A 74 4.66 -6.23 -4.97
CA ILE A 74 3.25 -5.95 -5.20
C ILE A 74 2.45 -7.22 -4.89
N ILE A 75 1.42 -7.09 -4.06
CA ILE A 75 0.53 -8.19 -3.68
C ILE A 75 -0.90 -7.75 -3.98
N ASP A 76 -1.55 -8.41 -4.94
CA ASP A 76 -2.98 -8.20 -5.21
C ASP A 76 -3.81 -8.88 -4.11
N VAL A 77 -4.55 -8.09 -3.33
CA VAL A 77 -5.37 -8.55 -2.18
C VAL A 77 -6.85 -8.62 -2.52
N ASP A 78 -7.21 -8.62 -3.80
CA ASP A 78 -8.61 -8.71 -4.23
C ASP A 78 -9.21 -10.09 -4.02
N ASP A 79 -8.42 -11.14 -4.28
CA ASP A 79 -8.83 -12.54 -4.12
C ASP A 79 -8.20 -13.21 -2.89
N LEU A 80 -7.43 -12.48 -2.09
CA LEU A 80 -6.78 -12.99 -0.89
C LEU A 80 -7.57 -12.58 0.35
N ASP A 81 -7.96 -13.56 1.17
CA ASP A 81 -8.58 -13.30 2.47
C ASP A 81 -7.62 -13.68 3.59
N PHE A 82 -6.53 -12.93 3.75
CA PHE A 82 -5.54 -13.20 4.81
C PHE A 82 -6.06 -12.95 6.24
N VAL A 83 -7.30 -12.45 6.39
CA VAL A 83 -7.95 -12.24 7.69
C VAL A 83 -8.67 -13.51 8.13
N ASP A 84 -9.44 -14.11 7.22
CA ASP A 84 -10.27 -15.29 7.51
C ASP A 84 -9.62 -16.61 7.00
N ASN A 85 -8.61 -16.55 6.12
CA ASN A 85 -7.91 -17.70 5.53
C ASN A 85 -6.38 -17.70 5.84
N PRO A 86 -5.91 -18.59 6.72
CA PRO A 86 -4.48 -18.68 7.07
C PRO A 86 -3.59 -19.19 5.93
N GLU A 87 -4.14 -19.89 4.92
CA GLU A 87 -3.36 -20.34 3.75
C GLU A 87 -2.94 -19.16 2.85
N ASP A 88 -3.82 -18.16 2.72
CA ASP A 88 -3.53 -16.94 1.97
C ASP A 88 -2.45 -16.12 2.68
N LEU A 89 -2.53 -16.04 4.02
CA LEU A 89 -1.48 -15.42 4.83
C LEU A 89 -0.13 -16.16 4.64
N GLY A 90 -0.13 -17.49 4.68
CA GLY A 90 1.07 -18.29 4.44
C GLY A 90 1.67 -18.04 3.05
N SER A 91 0.82 -17.89 2.03
CA SER A 91 1.25 -17.57 0.66
C SER A 91 1.89 -16.17 0.56
N ILE A 92 1.34 -15.18 1.29
CA ILE A 92 1.93 -13.83 1.39
C ILE A 92 3.27 -13.88 2.10
N LEU A 93 3.36 -14.57 3.24
CA LEU A 93 4.60 -14.70 4.00
C LEU A 93 5.70 -15.38 3.18
N ASN A 94 5.38 -16.46 2.47
CA ASN A 94 6.32 -17.12 1.57
C ASN A 94 6.84 -16.19 0.47
N LYS A 95 5.99 -15.32 -0.09
CA LYS A 95 6.42 -14.32 -1.09
C LYS A 95 7.36 -13.28 -0.48
N ILE A 96 7.08 -12.84 0.74
CA ILE A 96 7.93 -11.89 1.48
C ILE A 96 9.27 -12.54 1.81
N ASP A 97 9.27 -13.76 2.35
CA ASP A 97 10.48 -14.50 2.67
C ASP A 97 11.34 -14.77 1.44
N ALA A 98 10.74 -15.07 0.29
CA ALA A 98 11.46 -15.24 -0.97
C ALA A 98 12.16 -13.95 -1.42
N GLN A 99 11.52 -12.78 -1.23
CA GLN A 99 12.09 -11.47 -1.57
C GLN A 99 13.18 -11.03 -0.59
N ILE A 100 13.04 -11.33 0.70
CA ILE A 100 14.02 -10.95 1.73
C ILE A 100 15.26 -11.88 1.71
N ASN A 101 15.05 -13.19 1.55
CA ASN A 101 16.13 -14.19 1.69
C ASN A 101 16.81 -14.57 0.37
N GLY A 102 16.36 -14.03 -0.78
CA GLY A 102 17.04 -14.20 -2.07
C GLY A 102 17.26 -15.65 -2.48
N LEU A 103 16.39 -16.57 -2.08
CA LEU A 103 16.48 -17.98 -2.47
C LEU A 103 15.92 -18.18 -3.88
N PHE A 104 16.60 -17.60 -4.89
CA PHE A 104 16.80 -18.12 -6.26
C PHE A 104 17.92 -17.35 -6.96
#